data_AF-A0A4P9ZKU4-F1
#
_entry.id   AF-A0A4P9ZKU4-F1
#
_cell.length_a   1.000
_cell.length_b   1.000
_cell.length_c   1.000
_cell.angle_alpha   90.00
_cell.angle_beta   90.00
_cell.angle_gamma   90.00
#
_symmetry.space_group_name_H-M   'P 1'
#
loop_
_entity.id
_entity.type
_entity.pdbx_description
1 polymer ?
#
loop_
_entity_poly.entity_id
_entity_poly.type
_entity_poly.pdbx_seq_one_letter_code
_entity_poly.pdbx_strand_id
1 'polypeptide(L)'
;MPFLLHTAAFAASLDLVRRQDTDSSHPPHLKLYIYISLTIVASVFIIATTALFYHRSSTSRELQRRSVPLTVLTSIAALVTCTLYFLRSVEGFPCFLSHIGSYFGFYFVHTAILTRSIRLIAMARSASTKVGRLLHPDGPVSFWEKHPGLVRIFNDDRRLILYMFIVSSPIIIFAIIPLFVSNEYSFMAHKAECGLDWESYPLIVIAVTYGFIVFPYLIYCLRNIKDAYQMRNNLIITCVSSIVLDIPYLALMLAPKDISYPITPVFFPAVSVLVIQFSAVFIPWLRAQREHHYSNNQALHSPATFFRVMNDPELLSLFCKFCENNFCAELPFFLSDYQRLKAKSVEFMNSEKPIKMTHLRDLTDEPGSSIGDETEVDPYSNPPQSPFNRWFVTKNTVPDKEGESVSLNDVESMESLHAGNRVSPLPETIASDLDEQTSQTVPSELAIDYYCFYERYFADGSIWEVNISGKTLLYLRTLVEREQFSWTMFDPAKDEVSQLLMEDVFNKFLKTNGDIMVHV
;
A
#
# COMPACT_ATOMS: atom_id res chain seq x y z
N MET A 1 -13.74 24.42 17.88
CA MET A 1 -14.30 25.79 17.91
C MET A 1 -14.24 26.57 16.59
N PRO A 2 -13.18 26.55 15.75
CA PRO A 2 -13.18 27.36 14.52
C PRO A 2 -14.21 26.92 13.46
N PHE A 3 -14.62 25.65 13.47
CA PHE A 3 -15.64 25.13 12.55
C PHE A 3 -17.04 25.75 12.77
N LEU A 4 -17.40 26.05 14.02
CA LEU A 4 -18.72 26.63 14.35
C LEU A 4 -18.84 28.11 13.91
N LEU A 5 -17.72 28.84 13.92
CA LEU A 5 -17.67 30.22 13.41
C LEU A 5 -17.84 30.26 11.89
N HIS A 6 -17.24 29.31 11.17
CA HIS A 6 -17.43 29.22 9.72
C HIS A 6 -18.85 28.80 9.33
N THR A 7 -19.49 27.89 10.08
CA THR A 7 -20.89 27.51 9.80
C THR A 7 -21.87 28.65 10.05
N ALA A 8 -21.63 29.48 11.07
CA ALA A 8 -22.47 30.66 11.34
C ALA A 8 -22.30 31.73 10.25
N ALA A 9 -21.07 31.98 9.80
CA ALA A 9 -20.81 32.90 8.69
C ALA A 9 -21.43 32.40 7.38
N PHE A 10 -21.39 31.09 7.13
CA PHE A 10 -22.04 30.49 5.97
C PHE A 10 -23.57 30.57 6.04
N ALA A 11 -24.17 30.26 7.20
CA ALA A 11 -25.61 30.38 7.41
C ALA A 11 -26.10 31.83 7.26
N ALA A 12 -25.36 32.80 7.82
CA ALA A 12 -25.67 34.22 7.65
C ALA A 12 -25.55 34.68 6.18
N SER A 13 -24.60 34.12 5.43
CA SER A 13 -24.47 34.37 3.99
C SER A 13 -25.66 33.78 3.21
N LEU A 14 -26.12 32.59 3.58
CA LEU A 14 -27.31 31.96 2.96
C LEU A 14 -28.60 32.72 3.27
N ASP A 15 -28.76 33.22 4.49
CA ASP A 15 -29.93 34.05 4.85
C ASP A 15 -29.93 35.40 4.12
N LEU A 16 -28.75 35.99 3.89
CA LEU A 16 -28.59 37.18 3.04
C LEU A 16 -29.01 36.89 1.59
N VAL A 17 -28.57 35.77 1.02
CA VAL A 17 -28.95 35.35 -0.34
C VAL A 17 -30.47 35.13 -0.43
N ARG A 18 -31.08 34.47 0.56
CA ARG A 18 -32.52 34.16 0.56
C ARG A 18 -33.41 35.39 0.60
N ARG A 19 -33.03 36.44 1.34
CA ARG A 19 -33.81 37.70 1.41
C ARG A 19 -33.74 38.52 0.13
N GLN A 20 -32.85 38.17 -0.79
CA GLN A 20 -32.55 38.98 -1.96
C GLN A 20 -33.43 38.64 -3.19
N ASP A 21 -33.96 37.42 -3.28
CA ASP A 21 -34.81 36.98 -4.41
C ASP A 21 -36.20 37.63 -4.44
N THR A 22 -36.63 38.27 -3.35
CA THR A 22 -37.95 38.93 -3.28
C THR A 22 -37.97 40.35 -3.84
N ASP A 23 -36.80 40.94 -4.13
CA ASP A 23 -36.70 42.33 -4.59
C ASP A 23 -35.97 42.38 -5.94
N SER A 24 -36.73 42.51 -7.03
CA SER A 24 -36.26 42.53 -8.42
C SER A 24 -35.34 43.72 -8.77
N SER A 25 -34.97 44.52 -7.78
CA SER A 25 -34.16 45.73 -7.88
C SER A 25 -32.69 45.54 -7.44
N HIS A 26 -32.30 44.36 -6.92
CA HIS A 26 -30.94 44.15 -6.45
C HIS A 26 -29.92 43.85 -7.56
N PRO A 27 -28.69 44.40 -7.48
CA PRO A 27 -27.73 44.33 -8.55
C PRO A 27 -27.11 42.92 -8.70
N PRO A 28 -26.96 42.40 -9.94
CA PRO A 28 -26.37 41.08 -10.25
C PRO A 28 -24.93 40.89 -9.74
N HIS A 29 -24.31 41.95 -9.24
CA HIS A 29 -22.93 41.96 -8.79
C HIS A 29 -22.69 41.18 -7.48
N LEU A 30 -23.66 41.02 -6.56
CA LEU A 30 -23.37 40.33 -5.29
C LEU A 30 -23.07 38.84 -5.49
N LYS A 31 -23.89 38.13 -6.26
CA LYS A 31 -23.69 36.71 -6.57
C LYS A 31 -22.31 36.48 -7.21
N LEU A 32 -21.95 37.32 -8.16
CA LEU A 32 -20.64 37.35 -8.79
C LEU A 32 -19.50 37.45 -7.75
N TYR A 33 -19.57 38.42 -6.84
CA TYR A 33 -18.54 38.61 -5.80
C TYR A 33 -18.41 37.40 -4.87
N ILE A 34 -19.54 36.78 -4.48
CA ILE A 34 -19.55 35.60 -3.62
C ILE A 34 -18.83 34.43 -4.29
N TYR A 35 -19.23 34.07 -5.52
CA TYR A 35 -18.66 32.91 -6.22
C TYR A 35 -17.20 33.12 -6.63
N ILE A 36 -16.80 34.32 -7.02
CA ILE A 36 -15.38 34.63 -7.28
C ILE A 36 -14.56 34.49 -6.00
N SER A 37 -15.05 35.02 -4.88
CA SER A 37 -14.35 34.93 -3.59
C SER A 37 -14.20 33.47 -3.15
N LEU A 38 -15.28 32.68 -3.26
CA LEU A 38 -15.24 31.23 -2.97
C LEU A 38 -14.26 30.50 -3.87
N THR A 39 -14.22 30.83 -5.17
CA THR A 39 -13.28 30.26 -6.13
C THR A 39 -11.83 30.55 -5.72
N ILE A 40 -11.50 31.81 -5.40
CA ILE A 40 -10.15 32.20 -5.00
C ILE A 40 -9.73 31.47 -3.72
N VAL A 41 -10.59 31.48 -2.69
CA VAL A 41 -10.28 30.84 -1.41
C VAL A 41 -10.11 29.32 -1.57
N ALA A 42 -11.01 28.67 -2.31
CA ALA A 42 -10.94 27.24 -2.59
C ALA A 42 -9.67 26.86 -3.36
N SER A 43 -9.34 27.61 -4.42
CA SER A 43 -8.15 27.36 -5.22
C SER A 43 -6.86 27.57 -4.43
N VAL A 44 -6.76 28.64 -3.64
CA VAL A 44 -5.61 28.87 -2.75
C VAL A 44 -5.48 27.72 -1.74
N PHE A 45 -6.58 27.28 -1.14
CA PHE A 45 -6.59 26.15 -0.20
C PHE A 45 -6.09 24.86 -0.87
N ILE A 46 -6.63 24.50 -2.04
CA ILE A 46 -6.24 23.27 -2.76
C ILE A 46 -4.75 23.34 -3.15
N ILE A 47 -4.28 24.46 -3.71
CA ILE A 47 -2.88 24.62 -4.13
C ILE A 47 -1.94 24.54 -2.92
N ALA A 48 -2.22 25.30 -1.86
CA ALA A 48 -1.36 25.36 -0.68
C ALA A 48 -1.27 23.99 0.01
N THR A 49 -2.41 23.31 0.22
CA THR A 49 -2.41 21.99 0.86
C THR A 49 -1.73 20.92 0.01
N THR A 50 -1.89 20.97 -1.32
CA THR A 50 -1.21 20.04 -2.24
C THR A 50 0.30 20.27 -2.25
N ALA A 51 0.76 21.52 -2.30
CA ALA A 51 2.18 21.86 -2.26
C ALA A 51 2.83 21.41 -0.94
N LEU A 52 2.15 21.67 0.20
CA LEU A 52 2.61 21.23 1.52
C LEU A 52 2.67 19.71 1.63
N PHE A 53 1.64 19.00 1.14
CA PHE A 53 1.62 17.54 1.08
C PHE A 53 2.75 16.99 0.21
N TYR A 54 2.93 17.53 -0.99
CA TYR A 54 3.97 17.09 -1.93
C TYR A 54 5.37 17.29 -1.35
N HIS A 55 5.66 18.49 -0.84
CA HIS A 55 6.92 18.80 -0.19
C HIS A 55 7.19 17.82 0.96
N ARG A 56 6.19 17.61 1.83
CA ARG A 56 6.36 16.73 2.99
C ARG A 56 6.51 15.26 2.62
N SER A 57 5.86 14.82 1.55
CA SER A 57 5.86 13.42 1.11
C SER A 57 7.25 12.91 0.71
N SER A 58 8.16 13.80 0.30
CA SER A 58 9.56 13.42 0.04
C SER A 58 10.29 12.94 1.30
N THR A 59 9.93 13.50 2.47
CA THR A 59 10.59 13.22 3.75
C THR A 59 9.89 12.20 4.63
N SER A 60 8.61 11.92 4.39
CA SER A 60 7.79 11.07 5.25
C SER A 60 7.46 9.74 4.58
N ARG A 61 7.99 8.64 5.12
CA ARG A 61 7.68 7.27 4.67
C ARG A 61 6.19 6.93 4.78
N GLU A 62 5.49 7.45 5.79
CA GLU A 62 4.04 7.28 5.93
C GLU A 62 3.29 7.85 4.73
N LEU A 63 3.64 9.06 4.29
CA LEU A 63 3.00 9.70 3.13
C LEU A 63 3.34 8.99 1.82
N GLN A 64 4.55 8.44 1.69
CA GLN A 64 4.94 7.65 0.52
C GLN A 64 4.09 6.39 0.36
N ARG A 65 3.60 5.79 1.47
CA ARG A 65 2.65 4.68 1.41
C ARG A 65 1.26 5.08 0.87
N ARG A 66 0.92 6.37 0.82
CA ARG A 66 -0.42 6.90 0.45
C ARG A 66 -0.63 7.23 -1.04
N SER A 67 0.18 6.70 -1.94
CA SER A 67 0.14 7.04 -3.37
C SER A 67 0.25 8.55 -3.63
N VAL A 68 1.47 9.08 -3.50
CA VAL A 68 1.72 10.52 -3.70
C VAL A 68 1.28 10.98 -5.10
N PRO A 69 1.68 10.32 -6.21
CA PRO A 69 1.36 10.81 -7.55
C PRO A 69 -0.15 10.82 -7.81
N LEU A 70 -0.88 9.80 -7.37
CA LEU A 70 -2.33 9.71 -7.55
C LEU A 70 -3.07 10.74 -6.70
N THR A 71 -2.58 11.01 -5.48
CA THR A 71 -3.14 12.06 -4.60
C THR A 71 -2.94 13.45 -5.19
N VAL A 72 -1.77 13.74 -5.76
CA VAL A 72 -1.50 15.00 -6.47
C VAL A 72 -2.38 15.12 -7.70
N LEU A 73 -2.51 14.06 -8.50
CA LEU A 73 -3.39 14.03 -9.67
C LEU A 73 -4.86 14.28 -9.28
N THR A 74 -5.33 13.66 -8.20
CA THR A 74 -6.66 13.91 -7.64
C THR A 74 -6.82 15.37 -7.23
N SER A 75 -5.81 15.97 -6.62
CA SER A 75 -5.84 17.38 -6.18
C SER A 75 -5.86 18.36 -7.36
N ILE A 76 -5.18 18.04 -8.47
CA ILE A 76 -5.24 18.82 -9.71
C ILE A 76 -6.63 18.72 -10.33
N ALA A 77 -7.19 17.51 -10.43
CA ALA A 77 -8.55 17.32 -10.92
C ALA A 77 -9.57 18.06 -10.02
N ALA A 78 -9.39 17.99 -8.70
CA ALA A 78 -10.18 18.72 -7.71
C ALA A 78 -10.11 20.24 -7.92
N LEU A 79 -8.92 20.81 -8.14
CA LEU A 79 -8.74 22.24 -8.42
C LEU A 79 -9.53 22.65 -9.66
N VAL A 80 -9.43 21.88 -10.75
CA VAL A 80 -10.14 22.12 -12.01
C VAL A 80 -11.65 22.04 -11.80
N THR A 81 -12.16 20.97 -11.18
CA THR A 81 -13.60 20.82 -10.90
C THR A 81 -14.13 21.96 -10.06
N CYS A 82 -13.48 22.23 -8.93
CA CYS A 82 -13.95 23.21 -7.95
C CYS A 82 -13.98 24.62 -8.56
N THR A 83 -12.92 24.99 -9.30
CA THR A 83 -12.84 26.28 -9.98
C THR A 83 -13.95 26.42 -11.03
N LEU A 84 -14.10 25.43 -11.92
CA LEU A 84 -15.07 25.50 -13.01
C LEU A 84 -16.52 25.45 -12.51
N TYR A 85 -16.80 24.76 -11.41
CA TYR A 85 -18.15 24.68 -10.83
C TYR A 85 -18.56 25.97 -10.12
N PHE A 86 -17.65 26.61 -9.38
CA PHE A 86 -17.96 27.92 -8.80
C PHE A 86 -18.09 28.99 -9.90
N LEU A 87 -17.20 28.99 -10.89
CA LEU A 87 -17.28 29.92 -12.02
C LEU A 87 -18.52 29.71 -12.90
N ARG A 88 -19.05 28.48 -13.02
CA ARG A 88 -20.34 28.23 -13.68
C ARG A 88 -21.50 29.01 -13.07
N SER A 89 -21.41 29.38 -11.81
CA SER A 89 -22.47 30.16 -11.14
C SER A 89 -22.42 31.65 -11.49
N VAL A 90 -21.40 32.08 -12.25
CA VAL A 90 -21.22 33.44 -12.76
C VAL A 90 -21.94 33.59 -14.11
N GLU A 91 -22.67 34.69 -14.28
CA GLU A 91 -23.36 35.02 -15.53
C GLU A 91 -22.37 35.12 -16.71
N GLY A 92 -22.75 34.52 -17.85
CA GLY A 92 -21.92 34.52 -19.06
C GLY A 92 -20.76 33.51 -19.04
N PHE A 93 -20.65 32.65 -18.02
CA PHE A 93 -19.65 31.59 -18.03
C PHE A 93 -19.95 30.56 -19.13
N PRO A 94 -18.98 30.23 -20.01
CA PRO A 94 -19.27 29.42 -21.18
C PRO A 94 -19.51 27.95 -20.83
N CYS A 95 -20.56 27.37 -21.43
CA CYS A 95 -20.99 25.99 -21.14
C CYS A 95 -19.92 24.94 -21.43
N PHE A 96 -19.10 25.13 -22.46
CA PHE A 96 -18.04 24.18 -22.81
C PHE A 96 -17.00 24.03 -21.67
N LEU A 97 -16.67 25.10 -20.95
CA LEU A 97 -15.74 25.04 -19.81
C LEU A 97 -16.36 24.27 -18.66
N SER A 98 -17.65 24.47 -18.38
CA SER A 98 -18.33 23.66 -17.37
C SER A 98 -18.38 22.18 -17.78
N HIS A 99 -18.65 21.89 -19.04
CA HIS A 99 -18.69 20.53 -19.56
C HIS A 99 -17.35 19.82 -19.37
N ILE A 100 -16.25 20.51 -19.71
CA ILE A 100 -14.88 20.03 -19.45
C ILE A 100 -14.68 19.79 -17.94
N GLY A 101 -15.07 20.73 -17.08
CA GLY A 101 -14.93 20.58 -15.63
C GLY A 101 -15.68 19.37 -15.06
N SER A 102 -16.86 19.08 -15.61
CA SER A 102 -17.65 17.92 -15.21
C SER A 102 -17.05 16.60 -15.71
N TYR A 103 -16.68 16.51 -16.98
CA TYR A 103 -16.18 15.26 -17.55
C TYR A 103 -14.73 14.95 -17.18
N PHE A 104 -13.85 15.95 -17.14
CA PHE A 104 -12.45 15.73 -16.80
C PHE A 104 -12.19 15.87 -15.31
N GLY A 105 -12.90 16.76 -14.63
CA GLY A 105 -12.67 16.97 -13.22
C GLY A 105 -13.39 15.93 -12.37
N PHE A 106 -14.74 15.97 -12.37
CA PHE A 106 -15.55 15.14 -11.48
C PHE A 106 -15.29 13.64 -11.69
N TYR A 107 -15.26 13.16 -12.94
CA TYR A 107 -15.00 11.76 -13.22
C TYR A 107 -13.60 11.30 -12.79
N PHE A 108 -12.54 12.09 -13.01
CA PHE A 108 -11.19 11.71 -12.58
C PHE A 108 -11.06 11.70 -11.06
N VAL A 109 -11.70 12.63 -10.35
CA VAL A 109 -11.72 12.61 -8.87
C VAL A 109 -12.33 11.31 -8.37
N HIS A 110 -13.48 10.90 -8.91
CA HIS A 110 -14.18 9.68 -8.49
C HIS A 110 -13.41 8.41 -8.87
N THR A 111 -12.85 8.37 -10.08
CA THR A 111 -12.03 7.26 -10.54
C THR A 111 -10.77 7.13 -9.69
N ALA A 112 -10.13 8.24 -9.31
CA ALA A 112 -8.97 8.20 -8.43
C ALA A 112 -9.33 7.67 -7.02
N ILE A 113 -10.51 7.99 -6.47
CA ILE A 113 -10.99 7.40 -5.20
C ILE A 113 -11.16 5.88 -5.34
N LEU A 114 -11.79 5.42 -6.42
CA LEU A 114 -11.94 4.00 -6.74
C LEU A 114 -10.58 3.30 -6.81
N THR A 115 -9.66 3.86 -7.60
CA THR A 115 -8.32 3.36 -7.80
C THR A 115 -7.52 3.25 -6.50
N ARG A 116 -7.59 4.27 -5.63
CA ARG A 116 -6.96 4.25 -4.30
C ARG A 116 -7.57 3.19 -3.38
N SER A 117 -8.88 3.01 -3.46
CA SER A 117 -9.59 2.00 -2.67
C SER A 117 -9.21 0.58 -3.09
N ILE A 118 -9.16 0.31 -4.40
CA ILE A 118 -8.71 -0.97 -4.94
C ILE A 118 -7.26 -1.25 -4.54
N ARG A 119 -6.37 -0.25 -4.65
CA ARG A 119 -4.98 -0.38 -4.19
C ARG A 119 -4.90 -0.76 -2.72
N LEU A 120 -5.64 -0.07 -1.84
CA LEU A 120 -5.63 -0.39 -0.40
C LEU A 120 -6.15 -1.80 -0.13
N ILE A 121 -7.20 -2.23 -0.83
CA ILE A 121 -7.74 -3.59 -0.73
C ILE A 121 -6.68 -4.62 -1.16
N ALA A 122 -6.01 -4.39 -2.29
CA ALA A 122 -4.98 -5.28 -2.81
C ALA A 122 -3.79 -5.39 -1.83
N MET A 123 -3.31 -4.26 -1.30
CA MET A 123 -2.23 -4.23 -0.31
C MET A 123 -2.62 -4.96 0.98
N ALA A 124 -3.81 -4.69 1.52
CA ALA A 124 -4.29 -5.32 2.74
C ALA A 124 -4.45 -6.84 2.58
N ARG A 125 -5.07 -7.28 1.49
CA ARG A 125 -5.25 -8.70 1.22
C ARG A 125 -3.92 -9.40 0.99
N SER A 126 -3.00 -8.79 0.25
CA SER A 126 -1.65 -9.34 0.03
C SER A 126 -0.88 -9.48 1.35
N ALA A 127 -0.97 -8.50 2.25
CA ALA A 127 -0.35 -8.58 3.58
C ALA A 127 -0.98 -9.70 4.43
N SER A 128 -2.31 -9.81 4.45
CA SER A 128 -3.00 -10.87 5.19
C SER A 128 -2.69 -12.26 4.64
N THR A 129 -2.60 -12.44 3.31
CA THR A 129 -2.27 -13.74 2.71
C THR A 129 -0.84 -14.16 3.03
N LYS A 130 0.10 -13.20 3.02
CA LYS A 130 1.48 -13.41 3.47
C LYS A 130 1.52 -13.95 4.90
N VAL A 131 0.87 -13.27 5.85
CA VAL A 131 0.84 -13.72 7.25
C VAL A 131 0.10 -15.06 7.39
N GLY A 132 -1.01 -15.24 6.69
CA GLY A 132 -1.77 -16.50 6.70
C GLY A 132 -0.93 -17.70 6.22
N ARG A 133 -0.12 -17.52 5.17
CA ARG A 133 0.82 -18.53 4.66
C ARG A 133 1.89 -18.93 5.66
N LEU A 134 2.32 -17.99 6.51
CA LEU A 134 3.28 -18.31 7.56
C LEU A 134 2.64 -19.18 8.64
N LEU A 135 1.46 -18.77 9.10
CA LEU A 135 0.74 -19.48 10.15
C LEU A 135 0.28 -20.86 9.67
N HIS A 136 -0.06 -20.97 8.39
CA HIS A 136 -0.58 -22.18 7.77
C HIS A 136 0.09 -22.41 6.41
N PRO A 137 1.31 -22.98 6.35
CA PRO A 137 2.04 -23.20 5.10
C PRO A 137 1.28 -24.12 4.13
N ASP A 138 0.54 -25.08 4.66
CA ASP A 138 -0.29 -26.05 3.92
C ASP A 138 -1.66 -25.49 3.50
N GLY A 139 -1.95 -24.23 3.82
CA GLY A 139 -3.21 -23.57 3.45
C GLY A 139 -3.39 -23.44 1.94
N PRO A 140 -4.64 -23.38 1.45
CA PRO A 140 -4.91 -23.20 0.03
C PRO A 140 -4.33 -21.87 -0.47
N VAL A 141 -3.77 -21.89 -1.68
CA VAL A 141 -3.19 -20.71 -2.33
C VAL A 141 -4.30 -19.67 -2.55
N SER A 142 -4.13 -18.49 -1.94
CA SER A 142 -5.09 -17.40 -2.07
C SER A 142 -5.15 -16.85 -3.51
N PHE A 143 -6.26 -16.18 -3.86
CA PHE A 143 -6.39 -15.52 -5.16
C PHE A 143 -5.22 -14.56 -5.47
N TRP A 144 -4.77 -13.80 -4.47
CA TRP A 144 -3.69 -12.81 -4.66
C TRP A 144 -2.32 -13.45 -4.90
N GLU A 145 -2.07 -14.63 -4.33
CA GLU A 145 -0.88 -15.43 -4.62
C GLU A 145 -0.93 -16.06 -6.02
N LYS A 146 -2.12 -16.46 -6.50
CA LYS A 146 -2.29 -16.97 -7.86
C LYS A 146 -2.04 -15.90 -8.92
N HIS A 147 -2.18 -14.62 -8.57
CA HIS A 147 -2.09 -13.48 -9.50
C HIS A 147 -1.08 -12.41 -9.06
N PRO A 148 0.22 -12.72 -8.95
CA PRO A 148 1.24 -11.77 -8.51
C PRO A 148 1.37 -10.55 -9.45
N GLY A 149 1.08 -10.73 -10.74
CA GLY A 149 1.06 -9.64 -11.71
C GLY A 149 0.02 -8.57 -11.38
N LEU A 150 -1.16 -8.95 -10.87
CA LEU A 150 -2.19 -8.00 -10.45
C LEU A 150 -1.74 -7.23 -9.20
N VAL A 151 -1.17 -7.91 -8.21
CA VAL A 151 -0.63 -7.27 -7.00
C VAL A 151 0.43 -6.23 -7.39
N ARG A 152 1.32 -6.56 -8.33
CA ARG A 152 2.33 -5.64 -8.84
C ARG A 152 1.73 -4.42 -9.54
N ILE A 153 0.69 -4.61 -10.35
CA ILE A 153 -0.02 -3.50 -11.01
C ILE A 153 -0.62 -2.55 -9.97
N PHE A 154 -1.24 -3.08 -8.91
CA PHE A 154 -1.87 -2.25 -7.88
C PHE A 154 -0.87 -1.59 -6.93
N ASN A 155 0.32 -2.16 -6.76
CA ASN A 155 1.38 -1.57 -5.94
C ASN A 155 2.18 -0.48 -6.68
N ASP A 156 2.22 -0.51 -8.02
CA ASP A 156 2.92 0.48 -8.84
C ASP A 156 2.01 1.65 -9.25
N ASP A 157 2.21 2.80 -8.63
CA ASP A 157 1.44 4.02 -8.90
C ASP A 157 1.46 4.48 -10.36
N ARG A 158 2.58 4.31 -11.06
CA ARG A 158 2.71 4.77 -12.45
C ARG A 158 1.84 3.94 -13.36
N ARG A 159 1.86 2.61 -13.18
CA ARG A 159 0.99 1.68 -13.91
C ARG A 159 -0.46 1.94 -13.58
N LEU A 160 -0.77 2.15 -12.30
CA LEU A 160 -2.12 2.38 -11.86
C LEU A 160 -2.72 3.68 -12.45
N ILE A 161 -1.93 4.75 -12.53
CA ILE A 161 -2.30 5.99 -13.22
C ILE A 161 -2.49 5.75 -14.72
N LEU A 162 -1.60 5.01 -15.37
CA LEU A 162 -1.73 4.66 -16.79
C LEU A 162 -3.04 3.89 -17.05
N TYR A 163 -3.35 2.88 -16.23
CA TYR A 163 -4.62 2.15 -16.32
C TYR A 163 -5.83 3.05 -16.09
N MET A 164 -5.74 3.98 -15.14
CA MET A 164 -6.79 4.98 -14.92
C MET A 164 -7.05 5.79 -16.20
N PHE A 165 -6.01 6.26 -16.89
CA PHE A 165 -6.17 6.97 -18.18
C PHE A 165 -6.73 6.09 -19.29
N ILE A 166 -6.28 4.84 -19.40
CA ILE A 166 -6.78 3.89 -20.42
C ILE A 166 -8.28 3.65 -20.21
N VAL A 167 -8.70 3.32 -18.99
CA VAL A 167 -10.12 3.09 -18.63
C VAL A 167 -10.95 4.35 -18.79
N SER A 168 -10.35 5.53 -18.56
CA SER A 168 -11.01 6.83 -18.71
C SER A 168 -11.15 7.30 -20.16
N SER A 169 -10.35 6.75 -21.09
CA SER A 169 -10.28 7.25 -22.47
C SER A 169 -11.62 7.25 -23.22
N PRO A 170 -12.53 6.26 -23.11
CA PRO A 170 -13.79 6.29 -23.84
C PRO A 170 -14.71 7.44 -23.37
N ILE A 171 -14.72 7.71 -22.07
CA ILE A 171 -15.50 8.80 -21.48
C ILE A 171 -14.94 10.16 -21.89
N ILE A 172 -13.61 10.28 -21.95
CA ILE A 172 -12.93 11.49 -22.43
C ILE A 172 -13.26 11.74 -23.91
N ILE A 173 -13.19 10.70 -24.75
CA ILE A 173 -13.56 10.80 -26.16
C ILE A 173 -15.02 11.23 -26.29
N PHE A 174 -15.92 10.63 -25.51
CA PHE A 174 -17.33 11.04 -25.48
C PHE A 174 -17.48 12.51 -25.06
N ALA A 175 -16.75 12.97 -24.05
CA ALA A 175 -16.80 14.36 -23.59
C ALA A 175 -16.36 15.37 -24.67
N ILE A 176 -15.43 14.97 -25.53
CA ILE A 176 -14.91 15.80 -26.61
C ILE A 176 -15.91 15.94 -27.77
N ILE A 177 -16.71 14.91 -28.06
CA ILE A 177 -17.66 14.92 -29.20
C ILE A 177 -18.64 16.12 -29.15
N PRO A 178 -19.32 16.42 -28.03
CA PRO A 178 -20.17 17.60 -27.89
C PRO A 178 -19.50 18.94 -28.21
N LEU A 179 -18.19 19.07 -27.98
CA LEU A 179 -17.46 20.32 -28.26
C LEU A 179 -17.44 20.65 -29.76
N PHE A 180 -17.59 19.63 -30.61
CA PHE A 180 -17.61 19.77 -32.07
C PHE A 180 -19.01 19.66 -32.67
N VAL A 181 -19.88 18.82 -32.09
CA VAL A 181 -21.19 18.51 -32.66
C VAL A 181 -22.30 19.41 -32.10
N SER A 182 -22.22 19.81 -30.84
CA SER A 182 -23.31 20.55 -30.19
C SER A 182 -23.14 22.05 -30.38
N ASN A 183 -24.20 22.71 -30.84
CA ASN A 183 -24.24 24.17 -30.94
C ASN A 183 -24.21 24.85 -29.56
N GLU A 184 -24.58 24.13 -28.49
CA GLU A 184 -24.63 24.68 -27.13
C GLU A 184 -23.29 24.57 -26.39
N TYR A 185 -22.52 23.52 -26.69
CA TYR A 185 -21.23 23.23 -26.05
C TYR A 185 -20.03 23.55 -26.97
N SER A 186 -20.27 24.13 -28.14
CA SER A 186 -19.22 24.61 -29.03
C SER A 186 -18.39 25.73 -28.39
N PHE A 187 -17.11 25.85 -28.77
CA PHE A 187 -16.24 26.95 -28.37
C PHE A 187 -16.80 28.34 -28.70
N MET A 188 -17.70 28.45 -29.67
CA MET A 188 -18.34 29.70 -30.09
C MET A 188 -19.68 29.98 -29.38
N ALA A 189 -20.18 29.05 -28.57
CA ALA A 189 -21.48 29.21 -27.91
C ALA A 189 -21.39 30.21 -26.75
N HIS A 190 -22.21 31.27 -26.81
CA HIS A 190 -22.30 32.32 -25.78
C HIS A 190 -23.52 32.14 -24.86
N LYS A 191 -24.14 30.96 -24.84
CA LYS A 191 -25.28 30.68 -23.96
C LYS A 191 -24.78 30.57 -22.50
N ALA A 192 -25.36 31.36 -21.61
CA ALA A 192 -25.08 31.32 -20.18
C ALA A 192 -25.82 30.17 -19.46
N GLU A 193 -26.93 29.71 -20.03
CA GLU A 193 -27.73 28.62 -19.48
C GLU A 193 -27.42 27.32 -20.22
N CYS A 194 -26.72 26.41 -19.54
CA CYS A 194 -26.44 25.08 -20.10
C CYS A 194 -27.60 24.15 -19.79
N GLY A 195 -28.34 23.76 -20.83
CA GLY A 195 -29.43 22.82 -20.74
C GLY A 195 -28.98 21.43 -20.26
N LEU A 196 -29.91 20.72 -19.62
CA LEU A 196 -29.77 19.27 -19.44
C LEU A 196 -30.17 18.60 -20.75
N ASP A 197 -29.18 18.43 -21.63
CA ASP A 197 -29.36 17.76 -22.92
C ASP A 197 -28.65 16.40 -22.94
N TRP A 198 -28.68 15.71 -24.08
CA TRP A 198 -28.15 14.34 -24.22
C TRP A 198 -26.66 14.23 -23.87
N GLU A 199 -25.94 15.34 -24.01
CA GLU A 199 -24.53 15.53 -23.64
C GLU A 199 -24.27 15.29 -22.15
N SER A 200 -25.29 15.45 -21.29
CA SER A 200 -25.18 15.27 -19.84
C SER A 200 -25.50 13.86 -19.37
N TYR A 201 -26.13 13.01 -20.19
CA TYR A 201 -26.60 11.70 -19.74
C TYR A 201 -25.48 10.77 -19.27
N PRO A 202 -24.33 10.64 -19.96
CA PRO A 202 -23.27 9.75 -19.47
C PRO A 202 -22.70 10.20 -18.13
N LEU A 203 -22.56 11.50 -17.90
CA LEU A 203 -22.16 12.02 -16.60
C LEU A 203 -23.16 11.66 -15.50
N ILE A 204 -24.48 11.77 -15.77
CA ILE A 204 -25.52 11.35 -14.82
C ILE A 204 -25.43 9.85 -14.53
N VAL A 205 -25.30 9.02 -15.57
CA VAL A 205 -25.16 7.56 -15.41
C VAL A 205 -23.93 7.21 -14.57
N ILE A 206 -22.80 7.88 -14.82
CA ILE A 206 -21.57 7.73 -14.06
C ILE A 206 -21.79 8.13 -12.60
N ALA A 207 -22.36 9.31 -12.34
CA ALA A 207 -22.61 9.81 -11.00
C ALA A 207 -23.56 8.88 -10.21
N VAL A 208 -24.63 8.38 -10.84
CA VAL A 208 -25.54 7.40 -10.25
C VAL A 208 -24.81 6.08 -9.96
N THR A 209 -24.01 5.60 -10.91
CA THR A 209 -23.23 4.36 -10.73
C THR A 209 -22.24 4.48 -9.57
N TYR A 210 -21.52 5.60 -9.48
CA TYR A 210 -20.59 5.84 -8.38
C TYR A 210 -21.31 5.96 -7.03
N GLY A 211 -22.35 6.78 -6.95
CA GLY A 211 -23.08 7.06 -5.71
C GLY A 211 -23.84 5.86 -5.16
N PHE A 212 -24.50 5.07 -6.02
CA PHE A 212 -25.41 4.00 -5.58
C PHE A 212 -24.81 2.59 -5.63
N ILE A 213 -23.77 2.36 -6.44
CA ILE A 213 -23.20 1.01 -6.62
C ILE A 213 -21.75 0.96 -6.13
N VAL A 214 -20.88 1.77 -6.75
CA VAL A 214 -19.43 1.65 -6.53
C VAL A 214 -19.05 2.06 -5.10
N PHE A 215 -19.45 3.23 -4.63
CA PHE A 215 -19.06 3.70 -3.30
C PHE A 215 -19.63 2.85 -2.15
N PRO A 216 -20.91 2.44 -2.16
CA PRO A 216 -21.41 1.48 -1.15
C PRO A 216 -20.62 0.17 -1.15
N TYR A 217 -20.30 -0.38 -2.33
CA TYR A 217 -19.49 -1.59 -2.45
C TYR A 217 -18.07 -1.39 -1.90
N LEU A 218 -17.42 -0.26 -2.21
CA LEU A 218 -16.10 0.06 -1.67
C LEU A 218 -16.12 0.20 -0.16
N ILE A 219 -17.12 0.89 0.41
CA ILE A 219 -17.28 1.02 1.87
C ILE A 219 -17.41 -0.37 2.51
N TYR A 220 -18.21 -1.26 1.91
CA TYR A 220 -18.35 -2.64 2.38
C TYR A 220 -17.02 -3.40 2.37
N CYS A 221 -16.28 -3.35 1.26
CA CYS A 221 -14.98 -4.00 1.12
C CYS A 221 -13.91 -3.42 2.06
N LEU A 222 -13.95 -2.11 2.31
CA LEU A 222 -13.00 -1.42 3.17
C LEU A 222 -13.26 -1.66 4.66
N ARG A 223 -14.49 -2.01 5.10
CA ARG A 223 -14.87 -2.06 6.52
C ARG A 223 -13.99 -2.98 7.37
N ASN A 224 -13.57 -4.11 6.80
CA ASN A 224 -12.85 -5.16 7.54
C ASN A 224 -11.32 -5.00 7.48
N ILE A 225 -10.81 -4.03 6.71
CA ILE A 225 -9.38 -3.79 6.61
C ILE A 225 -8.93 -3.11 7.91
N LYS A 226 -7.88 -3.60 8.54
CA LYS A 226 -7.22 -2.93 9.66
C LYS A 226 -5.97 -2.25 9.13
N ASP A 227 -5.89 -0.95 9.26
CA ASP A 227 -4.77 -0.17 8.74
C ASP A 227 -4.23 0.79 9.81
N ALA A 228 -2.93 0.70 10.09
CA ALA A 228 -2.29 1.57 11.07
C ALA A 228 -2.30 3.05 10.64
N TYR A 229 -2.29 3.29 9.34
CA TYR A 229 -2.21 4.62 8.75
C TYR A 229 -3.56 5.33 8.63
N GLN A 230 -4.68 4.68 8.95
CA GLN A 230 -6.04 5.23 8.78
C GLN A 230 -6.34 5.74 7.35
N MET A 231 -5.70 5.18 6.32
CA MET A 231 -6.08 5.34 4.92
C MET A 231 -7.52 4.89 4.67
N ARG A 232 -7.94 3.78 5.28
CA ARG A 232 -9.31 3.24 5.23
C ARG A 232 -10.32 4.28 5.66
N ASN A 233 -10.13 4.86 6.84
CA ASN A 233 -11.08 5.85 7.37
C ASN A 233 -11.17 7.08 6.45
N ASN A 234 -10.05 7.54 5.88
CA ASN A 234 -10.08 8.65 4.94
C ASN A 234 -10.86 8.29 3.67
N LEU A 235 -10.66 7.09 3.10
CA LEU A 235 -11.38 6.63 1.92
C LEU A 235 -12.88 6.45 2.18
N ILE A 236 -13.26 5.90 3.35
CA ILE A 236 -14.66 5.79 3.75
C ILE A 236 -15.29 7.18 3.88
N ILE A 237 -14.60 8.12 4.53
CA ILE A 237 -15.08 9.51 4.65
C ILE A 237 -15.28 10.12 3.27
N THR A 238 -14.35 9.94 2.32
CA THR A 238 -14.50 10.46 0.95
C THR A 238 -15.69 9.83 0.22
N CYS A 239 -15.86 8.51 0.30
CA CYS A 239 -16.98 7.83 -0.34
C CYS A 239 -18.33 8.30 0.24
N VAL A 240 -18.43 8.37 1.57
CA VAL A 240 -19.65 8.83 2.25
C VAL A 240 -19.95 10.29 1.92
N SER A 241 -18.95 11.17 1.95
CA SER A 241 -19.15 12.58 1.61
C SER A 241 -19.59 12.76 0.17
N SER A 242 -19.02 12.00 -0.78
CA SER A 242 -19.45 12.01 -2.17
C SER A 242 -20.90 11.58 -2.30
N ILE A 243 -21.31 10.45 -1.72
CA ILE A 243 -22.71 10.00 -1.76
C ILE A 243 -23.65 11.08 -1.21
N VAL A 244 -23.35 11.63 -0.02
CA VAL A 244 -24.22 12.60 0.65
C VAL A 244 -24.36 13.90 -0.12
N LEU A 245 -23.31 14.35 -0.81
CA LEU A 245 -23.32 15.62 -1.56
C LEU A 245 -23.74 15.44 -3.02
N ASP A 246 -23.47 14.30 -3.65
CA ASP A 246 -23.85 14.06 -5.04
C ASP A 246 -25.33 13.71 -5.19
N ILE A 247 -25.99 13.15 -4.17
CA ILE A 247 -27.44 12.88 -4.20
C ILE A 247 -28.26 14.18 -4.37
N PRO A 248 -28.07 15.25 -3.55
CA PRO A 248 -28.73 16.53 -3.77
C PRO A 248 -28.43 17.13 -5.14
N TYR A 249 -27.20 17.00 -5.64
CA TYR A 249 -26.84 17.43 -7.00
C TYR A 249 -27.70 16.71 -8.05
N LEU A 250 -27.78 15.38 -7.98
CA LEU A 250 -28.60 14.59 -8.91
C LEU A 250 -30.08 14.94 -8.79
N ALA A 251 -30.60 15.09 -7.57
CA ALA A 251 -31.99 15.43 -7.33
C ALA A 251 -32.35 16.81 -7.93
N LEU A 252 -31.50 17.82 -7.73
CA LEU A 252 -31.74 19.16 -8.26
C LEU A 252 -31.48 19.25 -9.78
N MET A 253 -30.59 18.43 -10.33
CA MET A 253 -30.38 18.33 -11.78
C MET A 253 -31.60 17.71 -12.49
N LEU A 254 -32.32 16.82 -11.82
CA LEU A 254 -33.54 16.17 -12.35
C LEU A 254 -34.82 16.93 -12.01
N ALA A 255 -34.75 17.95 -11.15
CA ALA A 255 -35.91 18.72 -10.74
C ALA A 255 -36.42 19.61 -11.89
N PRO A 256 -37.75 19.88 -11.95
CA PRO A 256 -38.31 20.81 -12.92
C PRO A 256 -37.67 22.20 -12.84
N LYS A 257 -37.41 22.82 -14.01
CA LYS A 257 -36.75 24.13 -14.10
C LYS A 257 -37.59 25.30 -13.55
N ASP A 258 -38.89 25.08 -13.31
CA ASP A 258 -39.81 26.12 -12.85
C ASP A 258 -39.60 26.53 -11.38
N ILE A 259 -38.79 25.77 -10.63
CA ILE A 259 -38.50 26.05 -9.22
C ILE A 259 -37.17 26.79 -9.13
N SER A 260 -37.21 28.06 -8.73
CA SER A 260 -35.99 28.81 -8.37
C SER A 260 -35.40 28.24 -7.08
N TYR A 261 -34.15 27.77 -7.15
CA TYR A 261 -33.39 27.33 -5.99
C TYR A 261 -32.33 28.38 -5.61
N PRO A 262 -32.16 28.69 -4.32
CA PRO A 262 -31.17 29.68 -3.88
C PRO A 262 -29.72 29.22 -4.11
N ILE A 263 -29.50 27.93 -4.33
CA ILE A 263 -28.18 27.32 -4.50
C ILE A 263 -28.17 26.56 -5.83
N THR A 264 -27.18 26.87 -6.68
CA THR A 264 -26.99 26.15 -7.94
C THR A 264 -26.58 24.69 -7.68
N PRO A 265 -27.12 23.69 -8.44
CA PRO A 265 -26.82 22.27 -8.20
C PRO A 265 -25.32 21.95 -8.16
N VAL A 266 -24.50 22.63 -8.97
CA VAL A 266 -23.03 22.42 -9.04
C VAL A 266 -22.28 22.80 -7.77
N PHE A 267 -22.93 23.52 -6.83
CA PHE A 267 -22.37 23.83 -5.52
C PHE A 267 -22.04 22.57 -4.72
N PHE A 268 -22.93 21.56 -4.75
CA PHE A 268 -22.76 20.35 -3.96
C PHE A 268 -21.50 19.55 -4.33
N PRO A 269 -21.24 19.22 -5.61
CA PRO A 269 -20.03 18.50 -5.96
C PRO A 269 -18.77 19.38 -5.80
N ALA A 270 -18.86 20.72 -5.89
CA ALA A 270 -17.73 21.59 -5.53
C ALA A 270 -17.36 21.46 -4.05
N VAL A 271 -18.36 21.42 -3.16
CA VAL A 271 -18.15 21.16 -1.72
C VAL A 271 -17.63 19.73 -1.50
N SER A 272 -18.14 18.74 -2.23
CA SER A 272 -17.68 17.34 -2.17
C SER A 272 -16.19 17.24 -2.44
N VAL A 273 -15.72 17.90 -3.50
CA VAL A 273 -14.31 17.98 -3.86
C VAL A 273 -13.45 18.65 -2.78
N LEU A 274 -13.96 19.69 -2.11
CA LEU A 274 -13.26 20.33 -0.99
C LEU A 274 -13.14 19.39 0.23
N VAL A 275 -14.19 18.61 0.54
CA VAL A 275 -14.15 17.60 1.59
C VAL A 275 -13.16 16.48 1.24
N ILE A 276 -13.09 16.09 -0.04
CA ILE A 276 -12.09 15.14 -0.54
C ILE A 276 -10.68 15.71 -0.37
N GLN A 277 -10.43 16.96 -0.78
CA GLN A 277 -9.12 17.59 -0.58
C GLN A 277 -8.73 17.63 0.91
N PHE A 278 -9.66 18.01 1.77
CA PHE A 278 -9.42 18.09 3.21
C PHE A 278 -9.05 16.72 3.80
N SER A 279 -9.86 15.70 3.54
CA SER A 279 -9.68 14.36 4.09
C SER A 279 -8.49 13.59 3.48
N ALA A 280 -8.25 13.76 2.18
CA ALA A 280 -7.26 12.99 1.44
C ALA A 280 -5.87 13.61 1.40
N VAL A 281 -5.75 14.93 1.60
CA VAL A 281 -4.49 15.69 1.48
C VAL A 281 -4.15 16.38 2.80
N PHE A 282 -5.04 17.24 3.30
CA PHE A 282 -4.75 18.07 4.46
C PHE A 282 -4.61 17.28 5.77
N ILE A 283 -5.56 16.39 6.07
CA ILE A 283 -5.50 15.53 7.27
C ILE A 283 -4.21 14.68 7.30
N PRO A 284 -3.85 13.91 6.24
CA PRO A 284 -2.60 13.16 6.25
C PRO A 284 -1.35 14.03 6.40
N TRP A 285 -1.30 15.19 5.74
CA TRP A 285 -0.20 16.14 5.93
C TRP A 285 -0.08 16.58 7.40
N LEU A 286 -1.19 16.96 8.02
CA LEU A 286 -1.21 17.39 9.42
C LEU A 286 -0.76 16.28 10.38
N ARG A 287 -1.13 15.03 10.08
CA ARG A 287 -0.69 13.86 10.86
C ARG A 287 0.81 13.61 10.72
N ALA A 288 1.33 13.61 9.50
CA ALA A 288 2.76 13.45 9.24
C ALA A 288 3.58 14.57 9.89
N GLN A 289 3.02 15.78 10.01
CA GLN A 289 3.65 16.87 10.74
C GLN A 289 3.70 16.60 12.24
N ARG A 290 2.58 16.17 12.84
CA ARG A 290 2.53 15.81 14.27
C ARG A 290 3.47 14.65 14.59
N GLU A 291 3.46 13.60 13.77
CA GLU A 291 4.27 12.41 14.00
C GLU A 291 5.77 12.73 14.01
N HIS A 292 6.24 13.60 13.13
CA HIS A 292 7.63 14.05 13.15
C HIS A 292 8.01 14.82 14.42
N HIS A 293 7.11 15.67 14.93
CA HIS A 293 7.35 16.32 16.22
C HIS A 293 7.42 15.32 17.38
N TYR A 294 6.63 14.24 17.33
CA TYR A 294 6.68 13.19 18.34
C TYR A 294 7.92 12.29 18.21
N SER A 295 8.30 11.93 16.99
CA SER A 295 9.44 11.06 16.70
C SER A 295 10.76 11.67 17.19
N ASN A 296 10.94 13.00 17.08
CA ASN A 296 12.13 13.67 17.60
C ASN A 296 12.27 13.61 19.13
N ASN A 297 11.18 13.35 19.86
CA ASN A 297 11.18 13.33 21.32
C ASN A 297 11.18 11.91 21.91
N GLN A 298 11.08 10.87 21.07
CA GLN A 298 11.01 9.49 21.56
C GLN A 298 12.42 8.92 21.69
N ALA A 299 12.83 8.63 22.93
CA ALA A 299 14.08 7.91 23.18
C ALA A 299 14.04 6.57 22.44
N LEU A 300 15.09 6.26 21.67
CA LEU A 300 15.21 4.96 21.02
C LEU A 300 15.08 3.86 22.07
N HIS A 301 14.12 2.96 21.88
CA HIS A 301 14.02 1.77 22.70
C HIS A 301 15.27 0.90 22.50
N SER A 302 15.68 0.21 23.56
CA SER A 302 16.88 -0.64 23.54
C SER A 302 16.76 -1.73 22.47
N PRO A 303 17.80 -1.96 21.65
CA PRO A 303 17.86 -3.10 20.72
C PRO A 303 17.56 -4.44 21.41
N ALA A 304 17.88 -4.58 22.71
CA ALA A 304 17.60 -5.78 23.49
C ALA A 304 16.11 -6.12 23.55
N THR A 305 15.22 -5.12 23.65
CA THR A 305 13.77 -5.35 23.67
C THR A 305 13.28 -5.83 22.30
N PHE A 306 13.84 -5.31 21.21
CA PHE A 306 13.53 -5.79 19.86
C PHE A 306 13.92 -7.26 19.69
N PHE A 307 15.14 -7.63 20.09
CA PHE A 307 15.58 -9.03 20.04
C PHE A 307 14.74 -9.95 20.93
N ARG A 308 14.30 -9.48 22.11
CA ARG A 308 13.37 -10.23 22.96
C ARG A 308 12.07 -10.55 22.22
N VAL A 309 11.49 -9.56 21.54
CA VAL A 309 10.25 -9.74 20.75
C VAL A 309 10.47 -10.68 19.56
N MET A 310 11.63 -10.60 18.90
CA MET A 310 11.92 -11.46 17.76
C MET A 310 12.23 -12.92 18.16
N ASN A 311 12.72 -13.16 19.38
CA ASN A 311 13.08 -14.49 19.87
C ASN A 311 11.92 -15.19 20.62
N ASP A 312 10.94 -14.44 21.11
CA ASP A 312 9.74 -14.99 21.75
C ASP A 312 8.67 -15.28 20.68
N PRO A 313 8.21 -16.53 20.51
CA PRO A 313 7.28 -16.89 19.45
C PRO A 313 5.91 -16.21 19.59
N GLU A 314 5.44 -15.98 20.81
CA GLU A 314 4.15 -15.33 21.05
C GLU A 314 4.23 -13.84 20.72
N LEU A 315 5.27 -13.16 21.22
CA LEU A 315 5.50 -11.74 20.91
C LEU A 315 5.78 -11.53 19.42
N LEU A 316 6.51 -12.45 18.77
CA LEU A 316 6.76 -12.41 17.33
C LEU A 316 5.45 -12.57 16.55
N SER A 317 4.54 -13.45 16.97
CA SER A 317 3.24 -13.60 16.32
C SER A 317 2.41 -12.30 16.39
N LEU A 318 2.42 -11.65 17.55
CA LEU A 318 1.75 -10.36 17.77
C LEU A 318 2.41 -9.25 16.93
N PHE A 319 3.74 -9.25 16.87
CA PHE A 319 4.51 -8.31 16.06
C PHE A 319 4.27 -8.49 14.56
N CYS A 320 4.24 -9.73 14.07
CA CYS A 320 3.86 -10.05 12.69
C CYS A 320 2.44 -9.57 12.37
N LYS A 321 1.49 -9.77 13.29
CA LYS A 321 0.11 -9.26 13.13
C LYS A 321 0.07 -7.73 13.09
N PHE A 322 0.93 -7.07 13.85
CA PHE A 322 1.09 -5.61 13.78
C PHE A 322 1.69 -5.17 12.44
N CYS A 323 2.72 -5.86 11.96
CA CYS A 323 3.34 -5.61 10.65
C CYS A 323 2.36 -5.84 9.48
N GLU A 324 1.44 -6.79 9.60
CA GLU A 324 0.33 -7.00 8.66
C GLU A 324 -0.50 -5.73 8.47
N ASN A 325 -0.94 -5.14 9.59
CA ASN A 325 -1.76 -3.91 9.60
C ASN A 325 -0.97 -2.67 9.14
N ASN A 326 0.36 -2.77 9.09
CA ASN A 326 1.25 -1.74 8.57
C ASN A 326 1.68 -2.01 7.12
N PHE A 327 1.24 -3.10 6.49
CA PHE A 327 1.68 -3.49 5.14
C PHE A 327 3.19 -3.68 5.03
N CYS A 328 3.82 -4.24 6.06
CA CYS A 328 5.26 -4.56 6.08
C CYS A 328 5.53 -5.94 6.68
N ALA A 329 4.63 -6.90 6.39
CA ALA A 329 4.71 -8.25 6.94
C ALA A 329 5.96 -8.98 6.47
N GLU A 330 6.49 -8.69 5.27
CA GLU A 330 7.70 -9.31 4.74
C GLU A 330 8.96 -9.08 5.59
N LEU A 331 9.04 -7.98 6.33
CA LEU A 331 10.25 -7.61 7.09
C LEU A 331 10.56 -8.56 8.26
N PRO A 332 9.63 -8.84 9.22
CA PRO A 332 9.92 -9.80 10.28
C PRO A 332 10.13 -11.22 9.73
N PHE A 333 9.51 -11.57 8.60
CA PHE A 333 9.71 -12.88 7.98
C PHE A 333 11.06 -13.04 7.34
N PHE A 334 11.55 -11.99 6.67
CA PHE A 334 12.92 -11.95 6.18
C PHE A 334 13.91 -12.24 7.31
N LEU A 335 13.76 -11.60 8.48
CA LEU A 335 14.65 -11.83 9.63
C LEU A 335 14.55 -13.26 10.17
N SER A 336 13.34 -13.80 10.30
CA SER A 336 13.13 -15.18 10.75
C SER A 336 13.74 -16.20 9.78
N ASP A 337 13.55 -16.03 8.47
CA ASP A 337 14.09 -16.95 7.47
C ASP A 337 15.62 -16.81 7.36
N TYR A 338 16.16 -15.61 7.54
CA TYR A 338 17.60 -15.37 7.60
C TYR A 338 18.23 -16.12 8.79
N GLN A 339 17.61 -16.09 9.97
CA GLN A 339 18.07 -16.84 11.14
C GLN A 339 18.06 -18.35 10.88
N ARG A 340 17.03 -18.87 10.20
CA ARG A 340 16.96 -20.28 9.80
C ARG A 340 18.07 -20.65 8.83
N LEU A 341 18.33 -19.80 7.84
CA LEU A 341 19.43 -20.00 6.88
C LEU A 341 20.80 -20.03 7.59
N LYS A 342 21.04 -19.12 8.54
CA LYS A 342 22.25 -19.10 9.37
C LYS A 342 22.36 -20.34 10.26
N ALA A 343 21.27 -20.78 10.88
CA ALA A 343 21.28 -21.99 11.70
C ALA A 343 21.66 -23.24 10.88
N LYS A 344 21.05 -23.40 9.69
CA LYS A 344 21.39 -24.48 8.74
C LYS A 344 22.85 -24.42 8.29
N SER A 345 23.35 -23.19 8.07
CA SER A 345 24.75 -22.95 7.72
C SER A 345 25.71 -23.41 8.81
N VAL A 346 25.40 -23.09 10.08
CA VAL A 346 26.20 -23.52 11.25
C VAL A 346 26.18 -25.03 11.44
N GLU A 347 25.02 -25.66 11.29
CA GLU A 347 24.89 -27.12 11.36
C GLU A 347 25.78 -27.82 10.33
N PHE A 348 25.75 -27.33 9.09
CA PHE A 348 26.60 -27.85 8.02
C PHE A 348 28.10 -27.70 8.34
N MET A 349 28.55 -26.51 8.77
CA MET A 349 29.94 -26.27 9.15
C MET A 349 30.40 -27.17 10.32
N ASN A 350 29.53 -27.45 11.27
CA ASN A 350 29.83 -28.35 12.38
C ASN A 350 29.87 -29.81 11.95
N SER A 351 29.10 -30.20 10.94
CA SER A 351 29.10 -31.56 10.38
C SER A 351 30.37 -31.87 9.56
N GLU A 352 30.96 -30.85 8.92
CA GLU A 352 32.19 -31.01 8.13
C GLU A 352 33.47 -31.00 8.95
N LYS A 353 33.46 -30.47 10.18
CA LYS A 353 34.65 -30.52 11.06
C LYS A 353 35.02 -31.99 11.23
N PRO A 354 36.13 -32.46 10.62
CA PRO A 354 36.47 -33.87 10.67
C PRO A 354 36.58 -34.22 12.13
N ILE A 355 35.84 -35.27 12.56
CA ILE A 355 35.98 -35.85 13.88
C ILE A 355 37.47 -36.13 14.00
N LYS A 356 38.20 -35.26 14.69
CA LYS A 356 39.63 -35.47 14.89
C LYS A 356 39.70 -36.80 15.60
N MET A 357 40.17 -37.81 14.88
CA MET A 357 40.26 -39.20 15.31
C MET A 357 41.43 -39.30 16.30
N THR A 358 41.40 -38.48 17.36
CA THR A 358 42.51 -38.25 18.28
C THR A 358 42.62 -39.33 19.35
N HIS A 359 41.86 -40.42 19.25
CA HIS A 359 41.91 -41.49 20.25
C HIS A 359 41.99 -42.93 19.72
N LEU A 360 42.23 -43.13 18.42
CA LEU A 360 42.45 -44.47 17.84
C LEU A 360 43.92 -44.72 17.49
N ARG A 361 44.85 -44.29 18.36
CA ARG A 361 46.28 -44.56 18.22
C ARG A 361 46.95 -45.27 19.41
N ASP A 362 46.17 -45.75 20.39
CA ASP A 362 46.71 -46.46 21.57
C ASP A 362 46.36 -47.96 21.65
N LEU A 363 45.79 -48.56 20.59
CA LEU A 363 45.47 -50.00 20.59
C LEU A 363 45.75 -50.66 19.24
N THR A 364 47.00 -50.69 18.79
CA THR A 364 47.48 -51.71 17.83
C THR A 364 49.02 -51.81 17.86
N ASP A 365 49.55 -52.40 18.93
CA ASP A 365 50.77 -53.21 18.85
C ASP A 365 50.33 -54.69 18.83
N GLU A 366 50.17 -55.25 17.63
CA GLU A 366 50.11 -56.70 17.38
C GLU A 366 50.70 -56.95 15.97
N PRO A 367 51.83 -57.68 15.85
CA PRO A 367 52.41 -58.00 14.57
C PRO A 367 51.90 -59.35 14.07
N GLY A 368 51.19 -59.37 12.92
CA GLY A 368 50.86 -60.66 12.31
C GLY A 368 50.06 -60.61 11.01
N SER A 369 50.71 -61.10 9.95
CA SER A 369 50.12 -61.96 8.90
C SER A 369 49.39 -61.32 7.70
N SER A 370 50.18 -61.18 6.62
CA SER A 370 49.98 -61.77 5.28
C SER A 370 48.65 -61.67 4.52
N ILE A 371 48.78 -61.09 3.31
CA ILE A 371 48.30 -61.58 1.99
C ILE A 371 46.79 -61.53 1.73
N GLY A 372 46.42 -60.72 0.74
CA GLY A 372 45.09 -60.73 0.10
C GLY A 372 45.00 -59.66 -0.99
N ASP A 373 45.34 -60.08 -2.20
CA ASP A 373 45.14 -59.45 -3.51
C ASP A 373 43.65 -59.08 -3.72
N GLU A 374 43.34 -57.94 -4.37
CA GLU A 374 42.30 -57.83 -5.41
C GLU A 374 41.94 -56.37 -5.83
N THR A 375 42.08 -56.17 -7.14
CA THR A 375 41.25 -55.37 -8.07
C THR A 375 41.20 -53.84 -7.98
N GLU A 376 42.00 -53.28 -8.88
CA GLU A 376 41.86 -52.02 -9.60
C GLU A 376 40.52 -51.93 -10.37
N VAL A 377 39.69 -50.94 -10.04
CA VAL A 377 38.56 -50.50 -10.88
C VAL A 377 38.63 -48.98 -11.01
N ASP A 378 38.93 -48.55 -12.23
CA ASP A 378 38.99 -47.17 -12.68
C ASP A 378 37.57 -46.67 -13.04
N PRO A 379 37.19 -45.42 -12.72
CA PRO A 379 36.28 -44.73 -13.62
C PRO A 379 36.72 -43.27 -13.87
N TYR A 380 37.25 -43.04 -15.08
CA TYR A 380 37.33 -41.71 -15.67
C TYR A 380 35.92 -41.14 -15.92
N SER A 381 35.64 -40.05 -15.21
CA SER A 381 35.20 -38.75 -15.73
C SER A 381 34.13 -38.69 -16.82
N ASN A 382 32.92 -38.30 -16.42
CA ASN A 382 32.08 -37.36 -17.16
C ASN A 382 31.65 -36.25 -16.19
N PRO A 383 31.77 -34.96 -16.52
CA PRO A 383 31.28 -33.90 -15.65
C PRO A 383 29.75 -33.94 -15.59
N PRO A 384 29.11 -33.83 -14.41
CA PRO A 384 27.67 -33.74 -14.34
C PRO A 384 27.22 -32.41 -14.96
N GLN A 385 26.41 -32.50 -16.01
CA GLN A 385 25.58 -31.38 -16.45
C GLN A 385 24.69 -30.94 -15.28
N SER A 386 24.62 -29.62 -15.05
CA SER A 386 23.99 -29.03 -13.85
C SER A 386 22.56 -29.56 -13.62
N PRO A 387 22.17 -29.92 -12.39
CA PRO A 387 20.82 -30.41 -12.07
C PRO A 387 19.74 -29.31 -12.06
N PHE A 388 20.06 -28.09 -12.49
CA PHE A 388 19.27 -26.87 -12.27
C PHE A 388 17.87 -26.84 -12.95
N ASN A 389 17.56 -27.75 -13.89
CA ASN A 389 16.32 -27.68 -14.67
C ASN A 389 15.22 -28.68 -14.29
N ARG A 390 15.35 -29.51 -13.24
CA ARG A 390 14.42 -30.65 -13.02
C ARG A 390 13.31 -30.45 -11.98
N TRP A 391 13.37 -29.42 -11.14
CA TRP A 391 12.50 -29.36 -9.94
C TRP A 391 11.19 -28.55 -10.07
N PHE A 392 10.83 -28.09 -11.26
CA PHE A 392 9.62 -27.27 -11.47
C PHE A 392 8.51 -27.96 -12.27
N VAL A 393 8.21 -29.24 -12.07
CA VAL A 393 6.91 -29.79 -12.51
C VAL A 393 6.45 -30.92 -11.58
N THR A 394 5.49 -30.62 -10.70
CA THR A 394 4.38 -31.53 -10.36
C THR A 394 3.27 -30.73 -9.67
N LYS A 395 2.27 -30.32 -10.47
CA LYS A 395 0.98 -29.81 -9.98
C LYS A 395 0.05 -31.00 -9.81
N ASN A 396 -0.49 -31.20 -8.61
CA ASN A 396 -1.68 -32.02 -8.40
C ASN A 396 -2.86 -31.13 -7.99
N THR A 397 -3.95 -31.29 -8.73
CA THR A 397 -5.28 -30.71 -8.52
C THR A 397 -5.99 -31.40 -7.35
N VAL A 398 -6.50 -30.61 -6.40
CA VAL A 398 -7.44 -31.04 -5.35
C VAL A 398 -8.61 -30.04 -5.35
N PRO A 399 -9.88 -30.49 -5.18
CA PRO A 399 -11.04 -29.61 -5.33
C PRO A 399 -11.33 -28.80 -4.05
N ASP A 400 -11.76 -27.57 -4.28
CA ASP A 400 -12.08 -26.55 -3.28
C ASP A 400 -13.27 -26.94 -2.39
N LYS A 401 -13.17 -26.69 -1.08
CA LYS A 401 -14.30 -26.49 -0.17
C LYS A 401 -14.19 -25.11 0.46
N GLU A 402 -15.23 -24.30 0.27
CA GLU A 402 -15.32 -22.94 0.78
C GLU A 402 -15.80 -22.89 2.24
N GLY A 403 -15.11 -22.08 3.04
CA GLY A 403 -15.77 -21.01 3.81
C GLY A 403 -16.20 -21.29 5.24
N GLU A 404 -15.26 -21.24 6.19
CA GLU A 404 -15.58 -20.96 7.60
C GLU A 404 -14.61 -19.92 8.17
N SER A 405 -15.14 -18.88 8.81
CA SER A 405 -14.37 -17.76 9.35
C SER A 405 -13.90 -18.05 10.77
N VAL A 406 -12.59 -18.18 10.94
CA VAL A 406 -11.86 -18.38 12.21
C VAL A 406 -12.10 -17.20 13.17
N SER A 407 -12.37 -17.50 14.43
CA SER A 407 -12.70 -16.52 15.48
C SER A 407 -11.51 -16.32 16.43
N LEU A 408 -11.51 -15.22 17.20
CA LEU A 408 -10.41 -14.85 18.10
C LEU A 408 -10.20 -15.82 19.29
N ASN A 409 -11.03 -16.85 19.43
CA ASN A 409 -10.87 -17.90 20.44
C ASN A 409 -9.99 -19.08 19.98
N ASP A 410 -9.53 -19.09 18.72
CA ASP A 410 -8.71 -20.19 18.18
C ASP A 410 -7.22 -20.12 18.60
N VAL A 411 -6.84 -19.12 19.41
CA VAL A 411 -5.46 -18.90 19.89
C VAL A 411 -5.00 -19.99 20.88
N GLU A 412 -5.90 -20.58 21.67
CA GLU A 412 -5.56 -21.69 22.57
C GLU A 412 -5.22 -23.00 21.82
N SER A 413 -5.56 -23.13 20.54
CA SER A 413 -5.22 -24.32 19.74
C SER A 413 -3.85 -24.24 19.04
N MET A 414 -3.15 -23.09 19.10
CA MET A 414 -1.84 -22.90 18.48
C MET A 414 -0.67 -23.48 19.28
N GLU A 415 -0.86 -23.83 20.56
CA GLU A 415 0.22 -24.34 21.43
C GLU A 415 0.74 -25.73 21.00
N SER A 416 -0.09 -26.58 20.38
CA SER A 416 0.30 -27.97 20.12
C SER A 416 1.03 -28.20 18.79
N LEU A 417 1.04 -27.25 17.85
CA LEU A 417 1.69 -27.43 16.53
C LEU A 417 3.09 -26.80 16.42
N HIS A 418 3.49 -25.94 17.37
CA HIS A 418 4.77 -25.21 17.33
C HIS A 418 5.85 -25.75 18.27
N ALA A 419 5.57 -26.81 19.03
CA ALA A 419 6.56 -27.42 19.93
C ALA A 419 7.77 -28.03 19.19
N GLY A 420 7.68 -28.26 17.88
CA GLY A 420 8.73 -28.93 17.09
C GLY A 420 9.83 -28.05 16.48
N ASN A 421 9.69 -26.72 16.44
CA ASN A 421 10.62 -25.84 15.70
C ASN A 421 10.99 -24.56 16.46
N ARG A 422 11.29 -24.65 17.77
CA ARG A 422 11.99 -23.57 18.47
C ARG A 422 13.42 -23.50 17.94
N VAL A 423 13.70 -22.55 17.06
CA VAL A 423 15.07 -22.17 16.71
C VAL A 423 15.68 -21.60 17.99
N SER A 424 16.59 -22.34 18.62
CA SER A 424 17.33 -21.82 19.76
C SER A 424 18.07 -20.56 19.33
N PRO A 425 18.08 -19.48 20.14
CA PRO A 425 18.85 -18.29 19.80
C PRO A 425 20.30 -18.70 19.52
N LEU A 426 20.84 -18.23 18.40
CA LEU A 426 22.19 -18.59 17.97
C LEU A 426 23.16 -18.22 19.12
N PRO A 427 23.91 -19.18 19.69
CA PRO A 427 24.85 -18.90 20.77
C PRO A 427 25.83 -17.81 20.36
N GLU A 428 26.07 -16.83 21.25
CA GLU A 428 26.90 -15.65 20.99
C GLU A 428 28.34 -16.01 20.55
N THR A 429 28.87 -17.12 21.06
CA THR A 429 30.17 -17.69 20.69
C THR A 429 30.25 -18.22 19.26
N ILE A 430 29.12 -18.60 18.66
CA ILE A 430 29.10 -19.08 17.26
C ILE A 430 29.13 -17.90 16.29
N ALA A 431 28.58 -16.74 16.70
CA ALA A 431 28.61 -15.54 15.88
C ALA A 431 30.05 -15.02 15.68
N SER A 432 30.91 -15.07 16.71
CA SER A 432 32.30 -14.63 16.59
C SER A 432 33.16 -15.51 15.70
N ASP A 433 32.93 -16.83 15.67
CA ASP A 433 33.67 -17.76 14.81
C ASP A 433 33.33 -17.59 13.33
N LEU A 434 32.10 -17.12 13.04
CA LEU A 434 31.64 -16.83 11.67
C LEU A 434 32.32 -15.60 11.05
N ASP A 435 32.70 -14.61 11.87
CA ASP A 435 33.36 -13.39 11.38
C ASP A 435 34.76 -13.68 10.80
N GLU A 436 35.47 -14.67 11.36
CA GLU A 436 36.80 -15.07 10.89
C GLU A 436 36.75 -15.88 9.58
N GLN A 437 35.59 -16.48 9.25
CA GLN A 437 35.36 -17.27 8.03
C GLN A 437 34.62 -16.51 6.91
N THR A 438 34.49 -15.19 7.04
CA THR A 438 33.77 -14.33 6.09
C THR A 438 34.21 -14.44 4.62
N SER A 439 35.42 -14.92 4.35
CA SER A 439 35.93 -15.12 2.99
C SER A 439 35.64 -16.49 2.38
N GLN A 440 35.10 -17.44 3.16
CA GLN A 440 34.84 -18.80 2.66
C GLN A 440 33.56 -18.83 1.83
N THR A 441 33.63 -19.47 0.66
CA THR A 441 32.47 -19.71 -0.20
C THR A 441 31.54 -20.73 0.43
N VAL A 442 30.23 -20.50 0.32
CA VAL A 442 29.21 -21.46 0.75
C VAL A 442 29.34 -22.74 -0.09
N PRO A 443 29.36 -23.92 0.54
CA PRO A 443 29.35 -25.22 -0.15
C PRO A 443 28.19 -25.35 -1.15
N SER A 444 28.39 -26.11 -2.21
CA SER A 444 27.42 -26.23 -3.31
C SER A 444 26.08 -26.82 -2.84
N GLU A 445 26.09 -27.63 -1.78
CA GLU A 445 24.88 -28.19 -1.16
C GLU A 445 23.97 -27.12 -0.55
N LEU A 446 24.55 -26.04 -0.02
CA LEU A 446 23.82 -24.93 0.60
C LEU A 446 23.59 -23.75 -0.36
N ALA A 447 24.33 -23.68 -1.47
CA ALA A 447 24.17 -22.62 -2.47
C ALA A 447 22.72 -22.51 -2.98
N ILE A 448 22.00 -23.63 -3.08
CA ILE A 448 20.58 -23.65 -3.48
C ILE A 448 19.71 -22.92 -2.46
N ASP A 449 19.93 -23.10 -1.16
CA ASP A 449 19.16 -22.41 -0.11
C ASP A 449 19.42 -20.90 -0.14
N TYR A 450 20.67 -20.49 -0.37
CA TYR A 450 21.04 -19.08 -0.52
C TYR A 450 20.39 -18.46 -1.77
N TYR A 451 20.39 -19.17 -2.89
CA TYR A 451 19.71 -18.71 -4.10
C TYR A 451 18.19 -18.61 -3.90
N CYS A 452 17.55 -19.62 -3.31
CA CYS A 452 16.12 -19.59 -2.98
C CYS A 452 15.77 -18.44 -2.03
N PHE A 453 16.63 -18.15 -1.05
CA PHE A 453 16.47 -17.01 -0.16
C PHE A 453 16.55 -15.69 -0.93
N TYR A 454 17.48 -15.57 -1.88
CA TYR A 454 17.59 -14.40 -2.74
C TYR A 454 16.36 -14.21 -3.64
N GLU A 455 15.95 -15.25 -4.35
CA GLU A 455 14.75 -15.22 -5.20
C GLU A 455 13.51 -14.83 -4.41
N ARG A 456 13.42 -15.29 -3.16
CA ARG A 456 12.29 -14.96 -2.30
C ARG A 456 12.28 -13.50 -1.87
N TYR A 457 13.40 -12.89 -1.48
CA TYR A 457 13.36 -11.57 -0.83
C TYR A 457 13.93 -10.42 -1.67
N PHE A 458 14.69 -10.69 -2.72
CA PHE A 458 15.45 -9.68 -3.47
C PHE A 458 15.27 -9.74 -4.98
N ALA A 459 14.73 -10.83 -5.55
CA ALA A 459 14.44 -10.85 -6.98
C ALA A 459 13.34 -9.84 -7.35
N ASP A 460 13.49 -9.21 -8.51
CA ASP A 460 12.62 -8.14 -8.98
C ASP A 460 11.17 -8.61 -9.12
N GLY A 461 10.27 -8.03 -8.33
CA GLY A 461 8.86 -8.38 -8.34
C GLY A 461 8.54 -9.65 -7.54
N SER A 462 9.43 -10.10 -6.67
CA SER A 462 9.09 -11.11 -5.68
C SER A 462 7.91 -10.65 -4.82
N ILE A 463 7.04 -11.60 -4.45
CA ILE A 463 5.91 -11.34 -3.55
C ILE A 463 6.43 -10.86 -2.17
N TRP A 464 7.61 -11.33 -1.76
CA TRP A 464 8.23 -11.00 -0.47
C TRP A 464 9.37 -10.00 -0.59
N GLU A 465 9.46 -9.27 -1.70
CA GLU A 465 10.50 -8.28 -1.94
C GLU A 465 10.60 -7.30 -0.75
N VAL A 466 11.78 -7.24 -0.13
CA VAL A 466 12.06 -6.31 0.96
C VAL A 466 12.65 -5.01 0.42
N ASN A 467 12.22 -3.89 0.98
CA ASN A 467 12.68 -2.57 0.55
C ASN A 467 14.04 -2.23 1.18
N ILE A 468 15.13 -2.64 0.53
CA ILE A 468 16.53 -2.33 0.91
C ILE A 468 17.16 -1.29 -0.02
N SER A 469 18.30 -0.74 0.37
CA SER A 469 19.05 0.21 -0.43
C SER A 469 19.50 -0.40 -1.76
N GLY A 470 19.47 0.41 -2.83
CA GLY A 470 19.90 -0.02 -4.16
C GLY A 470 21.37 -0.49 -4.20
N LYS A 471 22.21 0.01 -3.28
CA LYS A 471 23.61 -0.44 -3.12
C LYS A 471 23.66 -1.89 -2.64
N THR A 472 22.91 -2.21 -1.59
CA THR A 472 22.87 -3.56 -1.02
C THR A 472 22.21 -4.54 -1.98
N LEU A 473 21.13 -4.13 -2.66
CA LEU A 473 20.50 -4.96 -3.69
C LEU A 473 21.45 -5.25 -4.87
N LEU A 474 22.18 -4.23 -5.36
CA LEU A 474 23.15 -4.41 -6.45
C LEU A 474 24.30 -5.33 -6.03
N TYR A 475 24.78 -5.20 -4.80
CA TYR A 475 25.80 -6.09 -4.23
C TYR A 475 25.32 -7.54 -4.21
N LEU A 476 24.13 -7.80 -3.66
CA LEU A 476 23.53 -9.13 -3.61
C LEU A 476 23.33 -9.71 -5.02
N ARG A 477 22.79 -8.91 -5.95
CA ARG A 477 22.59 -9.30 -7.34
C ARG A 477 23.91 -9.70 -8.00
N THR A 478 24.96 -8.92 -7.80
CA THR A 478 26.30 -9.20 -8.38
C THR A 478 26.88 -10.51 -7.85
N LEU A 479 26.70 -10.81 -6.56
CA LEU A 479 27.16 -12.08 -5.98
C LEU A 479 26.38 -13.27 -6.55
N VAL A 480 25.06 -13.15 -6.69
CA VAL A 480 24.21 -14.22 -7.24
C VAL A 480 24.49 -14.45 -8.72
N GLU A 481 24.64 -13.39 -9.52
CA GLU A 481 24.99 -13.49 -10.95
C GLU A 481 26.36 -14.14 -11.19
N ARG A 482 27.26 -14.06 -10.22
CA ARG A 482 28.59 -14.69 -10.26
C ARG A 482 28.64 -16.05 -9.56
N GLU A 483 27.52 -16.51 -9.01
CA GLU A 483 27.42 -17.72 -8.17
C GLU A 483 28.42 -17.70 -6.98
N GLN A 484 28.75 -16.51 -6.49
CA GLN A 484 29.68 -16.29 -5.37
C GLN A 484 28.91 -16.13 -4.06
N PHE A 485 28.38 -17.24 -3.56
CA PHE A 485 27.68 -17.27 -2.28
C PHE A 485 28.69 -17.25 -1.13
N SER A 486 28.50 -16.31 -0.19
CA SER A 486 29.29 -16.23 1.06
C SER A 486 28.35 -16.27 2.25
N TRP A 487 28.84 -16.80 3.38
CA TRP A 487 28.06 -16.97 4.61
C TRP A 487 27.44 -15.68 5.16
N THR A 488 28.02 -14.53 4.81
CA THR A 488 27.63 -13.20 5.29
C THR A 488 27.01 -12.31 4.21
N MET A 489 26.74 -12.85 3.01
CA MET A 489 26.26 -12.01 1.89
C MET A 489 24.97 -11.24 2.22
N PHE A 490 24.09 -11.80 3.05
CA PHE A 490 22.81 -11.19 3.43
C PHE A 490 22.88 -10.32 4.70
N ASP A 491 24.03 -10.25 5.38
CA ASP A 491 24.20 -9.52 6.64
C ASP A 491 23.91 -8.02 6.48
N PRO A 492 24.39 -7.34 5.41
CA PRO A 492 24.04 -5.93 5.17
C PRO A 492 22.54 -5.71 4.99
N ALA A 493 21.85 -6.61 4.28
CA ALA A 493 20.40 -6.51 4.10
C ALA A 493 19.66 -6.76 5.42
N LYS A 494 20.15 -7.69 6.25
CA LYS A 494 19.61 -7.94 7.58
C LYS A 494 19.77 -6.76 8.51
N ASP A 495 20.88 -6.05 8.47
CA ASP A 495 21.07 -4.84 9.28
C ASP A 495 20.14 -3.72 8.81
N GLU A 496 20.00 -3.50 7.50
CA GLU A 496 19.04 -2.53 6.96
C GLU A 496 17.59 -2.87 7.34
N VAL A 497 17.15 -4.12 7.17
CA VAL A 497 15.78 -4.54 7.52
C VAL A 497 15.53 -4.43 9.03
N SER A 498 16.52 -4.79 9.85
CA SER A 498 16.42 -4.65 11.31
C SER A 498 16.27 -3.19 11.71
N GLN A 499 17.09 -2.31 11.11
CA GLN A 499 17.02 -0.87 11.33
C GLN A 499 15.65 -0.31 10.92
N LEU A 500 15.15 -0.69 9.74
CA LEU A 500 13.81 -0.29 9.26
C LEU A 500 12.71 -0.71 10.23
N LEU A 501 12.75 -1.95 10.74
CA LEU A 501 11.78 -2.43 11.71
C LEU A 501 11.88 -1.66 13.03
N MET A 502 13.08 -1.48 13.55
CA MET A 502 13.31 -0.80 14.83
C MET A 502 12.88 0.67 14.79
N GLU A 503 13.26 1.41 13.75
CA GLU A 503 12.99 2.84 13.62
C GLU A 503 11.51 3.12 13.33
N ASP A 504 10.93 2.43 12.34
CA ASP A 504 9.61 2.81 11.80
C ASP A 504 8.44 2.06 12.46
N VAL A 505 8.63 0.78 12.80
CA VAL A 505 7.51 -0.13 13.12
C VAL A 505 7.49 -0.49 14.59
N PHE A 506 8.64 -0.80 15.18
CA PHE A 506 8.76 -1.33 16.52
C PHE A 506 8.34 -0.32 17.59
N ASN A 507 8.72 0.95 17.43
CA ASN A 507 8.28 2.02 18.33
C ASN A 507 6.75 2.16 18.36
N LYS A 508 6.09 2.00 17.20
CA LYS A 508 4.62 2.04 17.10
C LYS A 508 3.99 0.80 17.71
N PHE A 509 4.62 -0.35 17.53
CA PHE A 509 4.20 -1.61 18.14
C PHE A 509 4.22 -1.53 19.67
N LEU A 510 5.32 -1.06 20.27
CA LEU A 510 5.44 -0.87 21.71
C LEU A 510 4.43 0.14 22.24
N LYS A 511 4.17 1.24 21.52
CA LYS A 511 3.14 2.21 21.91
C LYS A 511 1.73 1.62 21.89
N THR A 512 1.47 0.71 20.95
CA THR A 512 0.13 0.10 20.77
C THR A 512 -0.09 -1.05 21.75
N ASN A 513 0.98 -1.77 22.13
CA ASN A 513 0.92 -3.00 22.94
C ASN A 513 1.69 -2.87 24.25
N GLY A 514 1.98 -1.65 24.70
CA GLY A 514 2.82 -1.40 25.87
C GLY A 514 2.27 -2.05 27.14
N ASP A 515 0.96 -2.05 27.30
CA ASP A 515 0.28 -2.68 28.44
C ASP A 515 0.52 -4.21 28.47
N ILE A 516 0.54 -4.86 27.31
CA ILE A 516 0.81 -6.30 27.19
C ILE A 516 2.28 -6.59 27.54
N MET A 517 3.20 -5.75 27.08
CA MET A 517 4.64 -5.90 27.32
C MET A 517 5.06 -5.75 28.78
N VAL A 518 4.27 -5.08 29.61
CA VAL A 518 4.55 -4.97 31.05
C VAL A 518 4.29 -6.29 31.79
N HIS A 519 3.42 -7.14 31.24
CA HIS A 519 3.05 -8.42 31.83
C HIS A 519 3.92 -9.60 31.36
N VAL A 520 4.72 -9.41 30.32
CA VAL A 520 5.64 -10.40 29.74
C VAL A 520 7.07 -10.11 30.16
#